data_AF-A0A2E1LVC1-F1
#
_entry.id   AF-A0A2E1LVC1-F1
#
_cell.length_a   1.000
_cell.length_b   1.000
_cell.length_c   1.000
_cell.angle_alpha   90.00
_cell.angle_beta   90.00
_cell.angle_gamma   90.00
#
_symmetry.space_group_name_H-M   'P 1'
#
loop_
_entity.id
_entity.type
_entity.pdbx_description
1 polymer ?
#
loop_
_entity_poly.entity_id
_entity_poly.type
_entity_poly.pdbx_seq_one_letter_code
_entity_poly.pdbx_strand_id
1 'polypeptide(L)'
;MASQCKVNPMANSTKILADHQRLAAEVEAAAGFDVTCTKDCQVLSAELKTHDPRFTVSTSTLKRFFGLVQNTSAHSESTLNALARFVGSTSYRRWLERSTLNKVATLTNPESVANVPSVGPVSDEDLKQRIRVFLHQHRNEAPLQLRKPEFDRLRFLWFEMYRRGTFDMALWSEIKKHAHIHNYILEQFPPLDFMASFGEVMVREYLDQSSNPLQRAYGQGIIAAGMVAKGKPWPKVMEQLPRTTKLDPNAHPLVQARNLGIILLGLKETGVSHEQHEETKALILKGLKEDKAIWPQWCHHQCYFAFNLADWAVMAEDLEVIEAVQENILAFRQTSDKYGSDLQMELLLDLRILWHHIMLGQKEQASSMYNELDGHTFHTMESRTLRMWMEGARAIFRPGARELALGEMMHASILSRYSGFYDRIHSLTLQHLD
;
A
#
# COMPACT_ATOMS: atom_id res chain seq x y z
N MET A 1 -55.60 2.16 -37.65
CA MET A 1 -54.48 1.34 -37.13
C MET A 1 -53.17 2.10 -37.36
N ALA A 2 -52.60 2.69 -36.32
CA ALA A 2 -51.20 3.10 -36.28
C ALA A 2 -50.82 3.26 -34.80
N SER A 3 -50.26 2.20 -34.21
CA SER A 3 -49.73 2.20 -32.85
C SER A 3 -48.27 2.67 -32.91
N GLN A 4 -48.01 3.90 -32.44
CA GLN A 4 -46.66 4.38 -32.19
C GLN A 4 -46.14 3.76 -30.88
N CYS A 5 -45.11 2.91 -31.01
CA CYS A 5 -44.28 2.46 -29.88
C CYS A 5 -43.61 3.68 -29.22
N LYS A 6 -44.10 4.10 -28.05
CA LYS A 6 -43.39 5.02 -27.16
C LYS A 6 -42.26 4.26 -26.45
N VAL A 7 -41.01 4.54 -26.84
CA VAL A 7 -39.82 4.11 -26.10
C VAL A 7 -39.79 4.83 -24.75
N ASN A 8 -39.71 4.07 -23.66
CA ASN A 8 -39.79 4.58 -22.30
C ASN A 8 -38.49 5.34 -21.91
N PRO A 9 -38.52 6.66 -21.65
CA PRO A 9 -37.31 7.48 -21.44
C PRO A 9 -36.48 7.07 -20.22
N MET A 10 -37.10 6.52 -19.17
CA MET A 10 -36.40 6.07 -17.97
C MET A 10 -35.51 4.87 -18.22
N ALA A 11 -35.92 3.93 -19.08
CA ALA A 11 -35.13 2.74 -19.39
C ALA A 11 -33.83 3.09 -20.14
N ASN A 12 -33.83 4.18 -20.90
CA ASN A 12 -32.67 4.65 -21.66
C ASN A 12 -31.63 5.32 -20.73
N SER A 13 -32.08 6.07 -19.72
CA SER A 13 -31.20 6.75 -18.75
C SER A 13 -30.44 5.75 -17.86
N THR A 14 -31.12 4.73 -17.34
CA THR A 14 -30.49 3.68 -16.51
C THR A 14 -29.47 2.85 -17.30
N LYS A 15 -29.75 2.59 -18.58
CA LYS A 15 -28.84 1.86 -19.46
C LYS A 15 -27.57 2.64 -19.76
N ILE A 16 -27.69 3.95 -20.04
CA ILE A 16 -26.54 4.84 -20.27
C ILE A 16 -25.65 4.92 -19.02
N LEU A 17 -26.25 5.02 -17.84
CA LEU A 17 -25.50 5.04 -16.58
C LEU A 17 -24.72 3.72 -16.35
N ALA A 18 -25.36 2.57 -16.61
CA ALA A 18 -24.71 1.27 -16.49
C ALA A 18 -23.58 1.07 -17.51
N ASP A 19 -23.76 1.55 -18.75
CA ASP A 19 -22.71 1.50 -19.77
C ASP A 19 -21.53 2.43 -19.41
N HIS A 20 -21.76 3.60 -18.83
CA HIS A 20 -20.69 4.47 -18.35
C HIS A 20 -19.90 3.85 -17.19
N GLN A 21 -20.60 3.25 -16.22
CA GLN A 21 -19.95 2.56 -15.09
C GLN A 21 -19.10 1.38 -15.57
N ARG A 22 -19.55 0.63 -16.58
CA ARG A 22 -18.76 -0.45 -17.17
C ARG A 22 -17.52 0.08 -17.89
N LEU A 23 -17.66 1.14 -18.68
CA LEU A 23 -16.52 1.74 -19.36
C LEU A 23 -15.50 2.30 -18.35
N ALA A 24 -15.95 2.92 -17.27
CA ALA A 24 -15.10 3.39 -16.18
C ALA A 24 -14.27 2.24 -15.56
N ALA A 25 -14.92 1.12 -15.23
CA ALA A 25 -14.23 -0.04 -14.66
C ALA A 25 -13.19 -0.65 -15.63
N GLU A 26 -13.49 -0.70 -16.93
CA GLU A 26 -12.51 -1.19 -17.92
C GLU A 26 -11.34 -0.22 -18.10
N VAL A 27 -11.58 1.09 -17.96
CA VAL A 27 -10.52 2.11 -18.00
C VAL A 27 -9.61 2.00 -16.77
N GLU A 28 -10.18 1.81 -15.57
CA GLU A 28 -9.41 1.57 -14.34
C GLU A 28 -8.56 0.29 -14.45
N ALA A 29 -9.15 -0.78 -14.98
CA ALA A 29 -8.43 -2.04 -15.23
C ALA A 29 -7.28 -1.87 -16.25
N ALA A 30 -7.49 -1.09 -17.31
CA ALA A 30 -6.46 -0.80 -18.30
C ALA A 30 -5.35 0.12 -17.77
N ALA A 31 -5.71 1.09 -16.91
CA ALA A 31 -4.75 2.01 -16.26
C ALA A 31 -3.96 1.32 -15.13
N GLY A 32 -4.50 0.24 -14.56
CA GLY A 32 -3.87 -0.47 -13.45
C GLY A 32 -4.04 0.21 -12.09
N PHE A 33 -4.98 1.16 -11.97
CA PHE A 33 -5.34 1.81 -10.72
C PHE A 33 -6.81 2.29 -10.74
N ASP A 34 -7.45 2.34 -9.58
CA ASP A 34 -8.80 2.89 -9.41
C ASP A 34 -8.78 4.43 -9.42
N VAL A 35 -9.76 5.07 -10.05
CA VAL A 35 -9.84 6.54 -10.12
C VAL A 35 -10.72 7.05 -8.99
N THR A 36 -10.08 7.46 -7.90
CA THR A 36 -10.75 7.83 -6.65
C THR A 36 -10.60 9.30 -6.29
N CYS A 37 -9.60 9.98 -6.86
CA CYS A 37 -9.31 11.37 -6.56
C CYS A 37 -8.91 12.19 -7.79
N THR A 38 -8.70 13.50 -7.58
CA THR A 38 -8.26 14.40 -8.65
C THR A 38 -6.89 14.00 -9.21
N LYS A 39 -6.00 13.46 -8.37
CA LYS A 39 -4.64 13.06 -8.76
C LYS A 39 -4.66 11.85 -9.71
N ASP A 40 -5.51 10.86 -9.43
CA ASP A 40 -5.74 9.72 -10.32
C ASP A 40 -6.24 10.19 -11.70
N CYS A 41 -7.13 11.18 -11.72
CA CYS A 41 -7.58 11.81 -12.97
C CYS A 41 -6.46 12.57 -13.71
N GLN A 42 -5.45 13.11 -13.02
CA GLN A 42 -4.30 13.74 -13.66
C GLN A 42 -3.39 12.69 -14.30
N VAL A 43 -3.12 11.60 -13.57
CA VAL A 43 -2.32 10.47 -14.07
C VAL A 43 -3.01 9.86 -15.29
N LEU A 44 -4.29 9.50 -15.18
CA LEU A 44 -5.06 8.95 -16.28
C LEU A 44 -5.15 9.92 -17.48
N SER A 45 -5.25 11.23 -17.26
CA SER A 45 -5.23 12.22 -18.34
C SER A 45 -3.89 12.21 -19.09
N ALA A 46 -2.77 12.07 -18.38
CA ALA A 46 -1.44 11.98 -18.96
C ALA A 46 -1.24 10.66 -19.71
N GLU A 47 -1.73 9.54 -19.16
CA GLU A 47 -1.69 8.23 -19.82
C GLU A 47 -2.51 8.21 -21.10
N LEU A 48 -3.74 8.72 -21.07
CA LEU A 48 -4.59 8.86 -22.25
C LEU A 48 -3.92 9.70 -23.35
N LYS A 49 -3.25 10.80 -22.97
CA LYS A 49 -2.50 11.66 -23.89
C LYS A 49 -1.29 10.95 -24.50
N THR A 50 -0.62 10.09 -23.73
CA THR A 50 0.52 9.30 -24.19
C THR A 50 0.06 8.17 -25.12
N HIS A 51 -1.07 7.55 -24.81
CA HIS A 51 -1.66 6.46 -25.58
C HIS A 51 -2.22 6.90 -26.94
N ASP A 52 -3.00 7.98 -27.00
CA ASP A 52 -3.44 8.59 -28.26
C ASP A 52 -3.49 10.14 -28.14
N PRO A 53 -2.43 10.83 -28.61
CA PRO A 53 -2.32 12.29 -28.49
C PRO A 53 -3.44 13.07 -29.19
N ARG A 54 -4.17 12.43 -30.12
CA ARG A 54 -5.25 13.08 -30.89
C ARG A 54 -6.54 13.20 -30.10
N PHE A 55 -6.70 12.42 -29.02
CA PHE A 55 -7.94 12.34 -28.24
C PHE A 55 -7.66 12.55 -26.74
N THR A 56 -7.16 13.74 -26.41
CA THR A 56 -6.88 14.11 -25.03
C THR A 56 -8.17 14.32 -24.22
N VAL A 57 -8.24 13.72 -23.03
CA VAL A 57 -9.33 13.95 -22.07
C VAL A 57 -8.79 14.75 -20.89
N SER A 58 -9.42 15.89 -20.60
CA SER A 58 -8.96 16.75 -19.50
C SER A 58 -9.26 16.14 -18.12
N THR A 59 -8.47 16.48 -17.11
CA THR A 59 -8.71 16.08 -15.72
C THR A 59 -10.11 16.46 -15.23
N SER A 60 -10.65 17.61 -15.65
CA SER A 60 -12.01 18.03 -15.25
C SER A 60 -13.09 17.15 -15.88
N THR A 61 -12.88 16.69 -17.11
CA THR A 61 -13.76 15.74 -17.80
C THR A 61 -13.72 14.37 -17.14
N LEU A 62 -12.54 13.88 -16.77
CA LEU A 62 -12.38 12.60 -16.06
C LEU A 62 -13.03 12.63 -14.67
N LYS A 63 -12.85 13.71 -13.90
CA LYS A 63 -13.52 13.88 -12.60
C LYS A 63 -15.04 13.75 -12.70
N ARG A 64 -15.65 14.32 -13.74
CA ARG A 64 -17.10 14.18 -13.98
C ARG A 64 -17.48 12.78 -14.44
N PHE A 65 -16.62 12.13 -15.24
CA PHE A 65 -16.85 10.78 -15.77
C PHE A 65 -16.81 9.72 -14.67
N PHE A 66 -15.86 9.82 -13.74
CA PHE A 66 -15.74 8.94 -12.58
C PHE A 66 -16.62 9.36 -11.38
N GLY A 67 -17.48 10.37 -11.55
CA GLY A 67 -18.42 10.78 -10.50
C GLY A 67 -17.80 11.52 -9.31
N LEU A 68 -16.55 11.97 -9.41
CA LEU A 68 -15.87 12.79 -8.40
C LEU A 68 -16.42 14.22 -8.33
N VAL A 69 -17.04 14.68 -9.42
CA VAL A 69 -17.76 15.96 -9.49
C VAL A 69 -19.10 15.74 -10.17
N GLN A 70 -20.16 16.38 -9.67
CA GLN A 70 -21.49 16.30 -10.29
C GLN A 70 -21.43 16.68 -11.77
N ASN A 71 -21.99 15.82 -12.60
CA ASN A 71 -22.11 16.07 -14.03
C ASN A 71 -23.55 16.42 -14.38
N THR A 72 -23.76 17.63 -14.90
CA THR A 72 -25.08 18.14 -15.28
C THR A 72 -25.44 17.84 -16.74
N SER A 73 -24.51 17.27 -17.53
CA SER A 73 -24.70 16.98 -18.95
C SER A 73 -24.16 15.61 -19.36
N ALA A 74 -24.64 15.08 -20.48
CA ALA A 74 -24.10 13.84 -21.05
C ALA A 74 -22.63 14.03 -21.48
N HIS A 75 -21.81 13.00 -21.31
CA HIS A 75 -20.41 13.03 -21.77
C HIS A 75 -20.35 13.12 -23.30
N SER A 76 -19.38 13.88 -23.81
CA SER A 76 -19.20 14.02 -25.25
C SER A 76 -18.79 12.68 -25.88
N GLU A 77 -19.23 12.43 -27.10
CA GLU A 77 -18.87 11.23 -27.86
C GLU A 77 -17.34 11.11 -28.05
N SER A 78 -16.65 12.24 -28.16
CA SER A 78 -15.18 12.30 -28.18
C SER A 78 -14.56 11.73 -26.90
N THR A 79 -15.10 12.09 -25.72
CA THR A 79 -14.64 11.54 -24.43
C THR A 79 -14.86 10.03 -24.37
N LEU A 80 -16.06 9.58 -24.73
CA LEU A 80 -16.41 8.16 -24.71
C LEU A 80 -15.56 7.35 -25.70
N ASN A 81 -15.27 7.91 -26.88
CA ASN A 81 -14.38 7.29 -27.87
C ASN A 81 -12.92 7.24 -27.41
N ALA A 82 -12.43 8.27 -26.74
CA ALA A 82 -11.07 8.29 -26.19
C ALA A 82 -10.89 7.18 -25.14
N LEU A 83 -11.83 7.07 -24.20
CA LEU A 83 -11.83 6.05 -23.16
C LEU A 83 -12.01 4.63 -23.73
N ALA A 84 -12.91 4.46 -24.71
CA ALA A 84 -13.08 3.17 -25.40
C ALA A 84 -11.81 2.72 -26.14
N ARG A 85 -11.05 3.66 -26.71
CA ARG A 85 -9.76 3.38 -27.37
C ARG A 85 -8.67 3.01 -26.39
N PHE A 86 -8.64 3.65 -25.23
CA PHE A 86 -7.71 3.32 -24.17
C PHE A 86 -7.87 1.86 -23.71
N VAL A 87 -9.10 1.35 -23.68
CA VAL A 87 -9.40 -0.06 -23.35
C VAL A 87 -9.34 -1.00 -24.59
N GLY A 88 -8.72 -0.56 -25.67
CA GLY A 88 -8.46 -1.38 -26.86
C GLY A 88 -9.62 -1.53 -27.86
N SER A 89 -10.66 -0.69 -27.78
CA SER A 89 -11.76 -0.66 -28.75
C SER A 89 -11.64 0.49 -29.76
N THR A 90 -11.97 0.28 -31.04
CA THR A 90 -11.79 1.33 -32.07
C THR A 90 -12.68 2.57 -31.90
N SER A 91 -13.84 2.39 -31.23
CA SER A 91 -14.81 3.44 -30.89
C SER A 91 -15.72 2.98 -29.74
N TYR A 92 -16.40 3.91 -29.10
CA TYR A 92 -17.39 3.64 -28.05
C TYR A 92 -18.55 2.76 -28.56
N ARG A 93 -18.99 2.98 -29.81
CA ARG A 93 -20.00 2.14 -30.44
C ARG A 93 -19.56 0.67 -30.57
N ARG A 94 -18.34 0.44 -31.02
CA ARG A 94 -17.77 -0.92 -31.12
C ARG A 94 -17.59 -1.58 -29.75
N TRP A 95 -17.24 -0.78 -28.75
CA TRP A 95 -17.16 -1.23 -27.37
C TRP A 95 -18.53 -1.68 -26.82
N LEU A 96 -19.60 -0.92 -27.09
CA LEU A 96 -20.97 -1.32 -26.74
C LEU A 96 -21.38 -2.63 -27.43
N GLU A 97 -21.05 -2.80 -28.72
CA GLU A 97 -21.37 -4.00 -29.51
C GLU A 97 -20.64 -5.26 -28.98
N ARG A 98 -19.38 -5.13 -28.54
CA ARG A 98 -18.62 -6.21 -27.87
C ARG A 98 -19.32 -6.70 -26.60
N SER A 99 -19.93 -5.77 -25.88
CA SER A 99 -20.58 -6.02 -24.59
C SER A 99 -21.91 -6.77 -24.73
N THR A 100 -22.61 -6.58 -25.86
CA THR A 100 -23.83 -7.33 -26.19
C THR A 100 -23.57 -8.78 -26.58
N LEU A 101 -22.39 -9.10 -27.13
CA LEU A 101 -22.01 -10.47 -27.50
C LEU A 101 -21.62 -11.33 -26.29
N ASN A 102 -20.97 -10.75 -25.28
CA ASN A 102 -20.59 -11.46 -24.06
C ASN A 102 -21.79 -11.81 -23.14
N LYS A 103 -22.93 -11.12 -23.31
CA LYS A 103 -24.14 -11.31 -22.48
C LYS A 103 -24.91 -12.60 -22.74
N VAL A 104 -24.64 -13.29 -23.86
CA VAL A 104 -25.30 -14.57 -24.20
C VAL A 104 -24.64 -15.75 -23.47
N ALA A 105 -23.43 -15.59 -22.94
CA ALA A 105 -22.69 -16.66 -22.24
C ALA A 105 -22.87 -16.68 -20.71
N THR A 106 -23.50 -15.67 -20.10
CA THR A 106 -23.51 -15.45 -18.64
C THR A 106 -24.91 -15.40 -18.02
N LEU A 107 -25.86 -16.17 -18.54
CA LEU A 107 -27.16 -16.40 -17.89
C LEU A 107 -27.10 -17.65 -17.00
N THR A 108 -26.30 -17.60 -15.93
CA THR A 108 -26.55 -18.40 -14.71
C THR A 108 -26.04 -17.61 -13.50
N ASN A 109 -26.94 -17.38 -12.55
CA ASN A 109 -26.80 -16.77 -11.22
C ASN A 109 -26.82 -15.23 -11.09
N PRO A 110 -28.02 -14.66 -10.82
CA PRO A 110 -28.17 -13.37 -10.17
C PRO A 110 -28.58 -13.54 -8.69
N GLU A 111 -27.71 -13.16 -7.75
CA GLU A 111 -28.01 -12.80 -6.35
C GLU A 111 -26.69 -12.38 -5.69
N SER A 112 -26.50 -11.25 -5.01
CA SER A 112 -27.23 -10.01 -4.84
C SER A 112 -26.21 -9.00 -4.31
N VAL A 113 -26.06 -7.86 -4.98
CA VAL A 113 -25.26 -6.71 -4.51
C VAL A 113 -26.14 -5.90 -3.58
N ALA A 114 -25.90 -5.99 -2.27
CA ALA A 114 -26.13 -4.94 -1.27
C ALA A 114 -25.93 -5.54 0.14
N ASN A 115 -24.79 -5.24 0.76
CA ASN A 115 -24.69 -5.11 2.21
C ASN A 115 -23.39 -4.36 2.55
N VAL A 116 -23.55 -3.07 2.84
CA VAL A 116 -22.62 -2.35 3.72
C VAL A 116 -22.66 -3.09 5.07
N PRO A 117 -21.54 -3.48 5.70
CA PRO A 117 -21.61 -4.21 6.95
C PRO A 117 -22.26 -3.34 8.03
N SER A 118 -23.35 -3.87 8.59
CA SER A 118 -23.94 -3.43 9.85
C SER A 118 -22.87 -3.35 10.94
N VAL A 119 -22.91 -2.26 11.71
CA VAL A 119 -22.06 -1.95 12.87
C VAL A 119 -22.49 -2.82 14.06
N GLY A 120 -22.31 -4.13 13.93
CA GLY A 120 -22.42 -5.10 15.02
C GLY A 120 -21.08 -5.77 15.28
N PRO A 121 -20.83 -6.34 16.47
CA PRO A 121 -19.62 -7.10 16.74
C PRO A 121 -19.58 -8.33 15.84
N VAL A 122 -18.75 -8.29 14.79
CA VAL A 122 -18.49 -9.44 13.91
C VAL A 122 -17.75 -10.51 14.70
N SER A 123 -18.24 -11.75 14.72
CA SER A 123 -17.55 -12.85 15.42
C SER A 123 -16.32 -13.33 14.63
N ASP A 124 -15.42 -14.06 15.28
CA ASP A 124 -14.21 -14.57 14.62
C ASP A 124 -14.53 -15.60 13.54
N GLU A 125 -15.57 -16.42 13.72
CA GLU A 125 -16.03 -17.35 12.70
C GLU A 125 -16.69 -16.63 11.51
N ASP A 126 -17.37 -15.50 11.73
CA ASP A 126 -17.88 -14.67 10.63
C ASP A 126 -16.76 -14.11 9.75
N LEU A 127 -15.64 -13.68 10.36
CA LEU A 127 -14.47 -13.19 9.60
C LEU A 127 -13.90 -14.31 8.72
N LYS A 128 -13.64 -15.48 9.30
CA LYS A 128 -13.13 -16.65 8.56
C LYS A 128 -14.08 -17.05 7.44
N GLN A 129 -15.38 -17.09 7.71
CA GLN A 129 -16.37 -17.47 6.71
C GLN A 129 -16.41 -16.48 5.53
N ARG A 130 -16.26 -15.18 5.78
CA ARG A 130 -16.19 -14.17 4.71
C ARG A 130 -14.93 -14.34 3.85
N ILE A 131 -13.79 -14.71 4.43
CA ILE A 131 -12.58 -15.06 3.66
C ILE A 131 -12.82 -16.31 2.82
N ARG A 132 -13.48 -17.35 3.34
CA ARG A 132 -13.82 -18.55 2.56
C ARG A 132 -14.73 -18.24 1.38
N VAL A 133 -15.70 -17.34 1.56
CA VAL A 133 -16.55 -16.85 0.46
C VAL A 133 -15.70 -16.14 -0.59
N PHE A 134 -14.77 -15.26 -0.17
CA PHE A 134 -13.83 -14.61 -1.08
C PHE A 134 -12.99 -15.62 -1.87
N LEU A 135 -12.42 -16.63 -1.19
CA LEU A 135 -11.68 -17.71 -1.85
C LEU A 135 -12.53 -18.43 -2.89
N HIS A 136 -13.77 -18.76 -2.56
CA HIS A 136 -14.67 -19.44 -3.49
C HIS A 136 -15.00 -18.60 -4.73
N GLN A 137 -15.18 -17.28 -4.55
CA GLN A 137 -15.47 -16.34 -5.63
C GLN A 137 -14.29 -16.18 -6.60
N HIS A 138 -13.06 -16.11 -6.07
CA HIS A 138 -11.87 -15.76 -6.87
C HIS A 138 -10.94 -16.95 -7.19
N ARG A 139 -11.31 -18.18 -6.82
CA ARG A 139 -10.46 -19.38 -7.00
C ARG A 139 -9.98 -19.64 -8.43
N ASN A 140 -10.72 -19.16 -9.43
CA ASN A 140 -10.44 -19.40 -10.86
C ASN A 140 -9.94 -18.13 -11.59
N GLU A 141 -9.84 -16.99 -10.91
CA GLU A 141 -9.47 -15.71 -11.52
C GLU A 141 -7.96 -15.48 -11.39
N ALA A 142 -7.19 -15.90 -12.39
CA ALA A 142 -5.74 -15.67 -12.46
C ALA A 142 -5.40 -14.82 -13.70
N PRO A 143 -4.75 -13.64 -13.54
CA PRO A 143 -4.34 -13.00 -12.29
C PRO A 143 -5.53 -12.48 -11.47
N LEU A 144 -5.36 -12.39 -10.14
CA LEU A 144 -6.37 -11.82 -9.25
C LEU A 144 -6.44 -10.31 -9.46
N GLN A 145 -7.60 -9.81 -9.86
CA GLN A 145 -7.88 -8.39 -10.01
C GLN A 145 -9.10 -8.03 -9.18
N LEU A 146 -8.90 -7.20 -8.14
CA LEU A 146 -9.96 -6.75 -7.26
C LEU A 146 -10.28 -5.29 -7.58
N ARG A 147 -11.57 -4.94 -7.61
CA ARG A 147 -12.00 -3.54 -7.61
C ARG A 147 -11.81 -2.95 -6.22
N LYS A 148 -11.68 -1.62 -6.09
CA LYS A 148 -11.56 -0.94 -4.80
C LYS A 148 -12.47 -1.46 -3.68
N PRO A 149 -13.80 -1.65 -3.87
CA PRO A 149 -14.66 -2.12 -2.79
C PRO A 149 -14.36 -3.56 -2.37
N GLU A 150 -13.87 -4.41 -3.29
CA GLU A 150 -13.47 -5.79 -3.01
C GLU A 150 -12.14 -5.81 -2.27
N PHE A 151 -11.18 -4.99 -2.71
CA PHE A 151 -9.90 -4.79 -2.02
C PHE A 151 -10.11 -4.25 -0.60
N ASP A 152 -10.90 -3.19 -0.42
CA ASP A 152 -11.15 -2.58 0.89
C ASP A 152 -11.84 -3.56 1.85
N ARG A 153 -12.74 -4.41 1.35
CA ARG A 153 -13.34 -5.50 2.13
C ARG A 153 -12.31 -6.55 2.54
N LEU A 154 -11.49 -7.02 1.59
CA LEU A 154 -10.44 -7.99 1.89
C LEU A 154 -9.43 -7.42 2.91
N ARG A 155 -8.97 -6.19 2.70
CA ARG A 155 -8.07 -5.45 3.60
C ARG A 155 -8.62 -5.40 5.02
N PHE A 156 -9.89 -4.98 5.17
CA PHE A 156 -10.55 -4.92 6.48
C PHE A 156 -10.59 -6.29 7.16
N LEU A 157 -11.04 -7.33 6.45
CA LEU A 157 -11.14 -8.68 7.01
C LEU A 157 -9.77 -9.20 7.43
N TRP A 158 -8.75 -8.99 6.60
CA TRP A 158 -7.40 -9.44 6.86
C TRP A 158 -6.79 -8.75 8.08
N PHE A 159 -6.93 -7.43 8.17
CA PHE A 159 -6.40 -6.65 9.29
C PHE A 159 -7.12 -6.98 10.60
N GLU A 160 -8.44 -7.18 10.57
CA GLU A 160 -9.18 -7.61 11.75
C GLU A 160 -8.75 -9.00 12.24
N MET A 161 -8.49 -9.95 11.34
CA MET A 161 -7.98 -11.27 11.72
C MET A 161 -6.59 -11.20 12.38
N TYR A 162 -5.69 -10.39 11.83
CA TYR A 162 -4.35 -10.17 12.41
C TYR A 162 -4.45 -9.49 13.78
N ARG A 163 -5.24 -8.42 13.88
CA ARG A 163 -5.42 -7.66 15.12
C ARG A 163 -5.96 -8.54 16.25
N ARG A 164 -6.93 -9.41 15.94
CA ARG A 164 -7.54 -10.33 16.92
C ARG A 164 -6.72 -11.59 17.17
N GLY A 165 -5.72 -11.87 16.33
CA GLY A 165 -4.95 -13.11 16.39
C GLY A 165 -5.78 -14.34 16.03
N THR A 166 -6.83 -14.17 15.22
CA THR A 166 -7.79 -15.23 14.86
C THR A 166 -7.44 -15.92 13.55
N PHE A 167 -6.37 -15.47 12.89
CA PHE A 167 -5.79 -16.13 11.74
C PHE A 167 -5.17 -17.46 12.16
N ASP A 168 -5.74 -18.57 11.68
CA ASP A 168 -5.24 -19.92 11.96
C ASP A 168 -4.63 -20.58 10.72
N MET A 169 -3.80 -21.60 10.97
CA MET A 169 -3.10 -22.34 9.91
C MET A 169 -4.02 -23.18 9.03
N ALA A 170 -5.26 -23.44 9.47
CA ALA A 170 -6.24 -24.15 8.67
C ALA A 170 -6.76 -23.26 7.54
N LEU A 171 -7.13 -22.01 7.86
CA LEU A 171 -7.51 -21.02 6.85
C LEU A 171 -6.34 -20.72 5.91
N TRP A 172 -5.12 -20.61 6.42
CA TRP A 172 -3.93 -20.45 5.57
C TRP A 172 -3.73 -21.63 4.61
N SER A 173 -3.97 -22.85 5.08
CA SER A 173 -3.91 -24.06 4.26
C SER A 173 -4.99 -24.09 3.17
N GLU A 174 -6.11 -23.39 3.35
CA GLU A 174 -7.11 -23.18 2.29
C GLU A 174 -6.60 -22.16 1.26
N ILE A 175 -6.06 -21.03 1.71
CA ILE A 175 -5.53 -19.95 0.84
C ILE A 175 -4.41 -20.48 -0.06
N LYS A 176 -3.46 -21.24 0.49
CA LYS A 176 -2.29 -21.71 -0.27
C LYS A 176 -2.61 -22.71 -1.39
N LYS A 177 -3.84 -23.26 -1.43
CA LYS A 177 -4.31 -24.06 -2.58
C LYS A 177 -4.48 -23.21 -3.83
N HIS A 178 -4.52 -21.88 -3.69
CA HIS A 178 -4.71 -20.92 -4.76
C HIS A 178 -3.50 -19.98 -4.84
N ALA A 179 -2.46 -20.38 -5.58
CA ALA A 179 -1.17 -19.67 -5.64
C ALA A 179 -1.30 -18.17 -6.00
N HIS A 180 -2.20 -17.81 -6.92
CA HIS A 180 -2.43 -16.41 -7.30
C HIS A 180 -3.04 -15.57 -6.17
N ILE A 181 -3.96 -16.12 -5.38
CA ILE A 181 -4.55 -15.45 -4.21
C ILE A 181 -3.52 -15.34 -3.10
N HIS A 182 -2.80 -16.43 -2.85
CA HIS A 182 -1.72 -16.50 -1.87
C HIS A 182 -0.67 -15.41 -2.11
N ASN A 183 -0.18 -15.30 -3.34
CA ASN A 183 0.83 -14.30 -3.71
C ASN A 183 0.27 -12.88 -3.58
N TYR A 184 -0.96 -12.64 -4.04
CA TYR A 184 -1.62 -11.35 -3.90
C TYR A 184 -1.74 -10.91 -2.44
N ILE A 185 -2.23 -11.81 -1.56
CA ILE A 185 -2.38 -11.51 -0.14
C ILE A 185 -1.05 -11.17 0.51
N LEU A 186 0.01 -11.94 0.23
CA LEU A 186 1.31 -11.65 0.82
C LEU A 186 1.93 -10.36 0.31
N GLU A 187 1.76 -10.04 -0.97
CA GLU A 187 2.27 -8.82 -1.56
C GLU A 187 1.56 -7.57 -1.02
N GLN A 188 0.23 -7.64 -0.85
CA GLN A 188 -0.59 -6.54 -0.34
C GLN A 188 -0.58 -6.42 1.19
N PHE A 189 -0.50 -7.55 1.90
CA PHE A 189 -0.69 -7.65 3.35
C PHE A 189 0.43 -8.45 4.04
N PRO A 190 1.70 -8.00 3.93
CA PRO A 190 2.83 -8.73 4.49
C PRO A 190 2.73 -8.87 6.02
N PRO A 191 3.03 -10.04 6.60
CA PRO A 191 2.84 -10.35 8.02
C PRO A 191 3.97 -9.78 8.90
N LEU A 192 4.27 -8.48 8.78
CA LEU A 192 5.46 -7.84 9.36
C LEU A 192 5.51 -7.89 10.89
N ASP A 193 4.39 -7.81 11.62
CA ASP A 193 4.33 -8.00 13.08
C ASP A 193 4.35 -9.47 13.53
N PHE A 194 4.29 -10.42 12.58
CA PHE A 194 4.14 -11.85 12.86
C PHE A 194 5.31 -12.69 12.33
N MET A 195 6.43 -12.05 11.98
CA MET A 195 7.66 -12.73 11.52
C MET A 195 8.35 -13.56 12.62
N ALA A 196 7.95 -13.43 13.88
CA ALA A 196 8.36 -14.32 14.98
C ALA A 196 7.39 -15.46 15.28
N SER A 197 6.32 -15.60 14.47
CA SER A 197 5.33 -16.68 14.57
C SER A 197 5.01 -17.25 13.18
N PHE A 198 3.76 -17.17 12.73
CA PHE A 198 3.31 -17.77 11.48
C PHE A 198 3.78 -17.00 10.23
N GLY A 199 4.12 -15.72 10.35
CA GLY A 199 4.48 -14.86 9.22
C GLY A 199 5.73 -15.34 8.47
N GLU A 200 6.74 -15.86 9.17
CA GLU A 200 7.93 -16.42 8.52
C GLU A 200 7.57 -17.64 7.65
N VAL A 201 6.67 -18.50 8.12
CA VAL A 201 6.20 -19.67 7.36
C VAL A 201 5.50 -19.23 6.09
N MET A 202 4.59 -18.24 6.19
CA MET A 202 3.86 -17.73 5.03
C MET A 202 4.82 -17.19 3.95
N VAL A 203 5.81 -16.39 4.34
CA VAL A 203 6.75 -15.77 3.40
C VAL A 203 7.69 -16.82 2.79
N ARG A 204 8.09 -17.86 3.53
CA ARG A 204 8.86 -18.98 2.97
C ARG A 204 8.06 -19.77 1.93
N GLU A 205 6.79 -20.08 2.21
CA GLU A 205 5.92 -20.75 1.24
C GLU A 205 5.71 -19.91 -0.05
N TYR A 206 5.74 -18.57 0.05
CA TYR A 206 5.77 -17.67 -1.11
C TYR A 206 7.07 -17.74 -1.89
N LEU A 207 8.22 -17.77 -1.20
CA LEU A 207 9.51 -17.92 -1.85
C LEU A 207 9.67 -19.27 -2.56
N ASP A 208 9.05 -20.33 -2.03
CA ASP A 208 9.03 -21.66 -2.64
C ASP A 208 8.23 -21.68 -3.95
N GLN A 209 7.21 -20.84 -4.07
CA GLN A 209 6.38 -20.70 -5.28
C GLN A 209 6.91 -19.62 -6.25
N SER A 210 7.83 -18.77 -5.82
CA SER A 210 8.32 -17.62 -6.58
C SER A 210 9.50 -17.98 -7.49
N SER A 211 9.26 -17.94 -8.81
CA SER A 211 10.30 -18.09 -9.84
C SER A 211 10.86 -16.75 -10.34
N ASN A 212 10.14 -15.65 -10.11
CA ASN A 212 10.54 -14.31 -10.55
C ASN A 212 11.57 -13.69 -9.58
N PRO A 213 12.74 -13.20 -10.06
CA PRO A 213 13.72 -12.51 -9.22
C PRO A 213 13.17 -11.35 -8.37
N LEU A 214 12.20 -10.59 -8.88
CA LEU A 214 11.58 -9.46 -8.16
C LEU A 214 10.69 -9.95 -7.00
N GLN A 215 9.94 -11.02 -7.22
CA GLN A 215 9.15 -11.67 -6.16
C GLN A 215 10.06 -12.27 -5.10
N ARG A 216 11.15 -12.92 -5.52
CA ARG A 216 12.16 -13.43 -4.58
C ARG A 216 12.77 -12.31 -3.75
N ALA A 217 13.15 -11.19 -4.37
CA ALA A 217 13.66 -10.02 -3.67
C ALA A 217 12.64 -9.41 -2.68
N TYR A 218 11.34 -9.43 -3.02
CA TYR A 218 10.25 -9.03 -2.12
C TYR A 218 10.20 -9.90 -0.87
N GLY A 219 10.08 -11.22 -1.04
CA GLY A 219 9.96 -12.15 0.09
C GLY A 219 11.24 -12.21 0.94
N GLN A 220 12.41 -12.21 0.30
CA GLN A 220 13.70 -12.14 0.98
C GLN A 220 13.85 -10.87 1.82
N GLY A 221 13.41 -9.72 1.30
CA GLY A 221 13.40 -8.46 2.03
C GLY A 221 12.53 -8.52 3.29
N ILE A 222 11.38 -9.19 3.24
CA ILE A 222 10.52 -9.39 4.42
C ILE A 222 11.18 -10.31 5.44
N ILE A 223 11.77 -11.42 5.00
CA ILE A 223 12.52 -12.33 5.88
C ILE A 223 13.65 -11.57 6.57
N ALA A 224 14.44 -10.80 5.80
CA ALA A 224 15.52 -9.98 6.34
C ALA A 224 15.01 -8.97 7.37
N ALA A 225 13.94 -8.22 7.07
CA ALA A 225 13.33 -7.28 8.00
C ALA A 225 12.91 -7.96 9.33
N GLY A 226 12.23 -9.12 9.23
CA GLY A 226 11.86 -9.91 10.40
C GLY A 226 13.07 -10.45 11.18
N MET A 227 14.16 -10.78 10.49
CA MET A 227 15.41 -11.20 11.14
C MET A 227 16.08 -10.04 11.90
N VAL A 228 16.11 -8.83 11.34
CA VAL A 228 16.59 -7.62 12.04
C VAL A 228 15.72 -7.34 13.26
N ALA A 229 14.40 -7.37 13.11
CA ALA A 229 13.45 -7.14 14.19
C ALA A 229 13.66 -8.13 15.36
N LYS A 230 13.94 -9.39 15.06
CA LYS A 230 14.26 -10.44 16.04
C LYS A 230 15.70 -10.39 16.60
N GLY A 231 16.53 -9.42 16.18
CA GLY A 231 17.92 -9.31 16.62
C GLY A 231 18.82 -10.45 16.13
N LYS A 232 18.59 -10.98 14.91
CA LYS A 232 19.46 -12.01 14.33
C LYS A 232 20.82 -11.43 13.90
N PRO A 233 21.90 -12.24 13.88
CA PRO A 233 23.21 -11.77 13.47
C PRO A 233 23.24 -11.28 12.02
N TRP A 234 23.91 -10.14 11.79
CA TRP A 234 24.01 -9.50 10.47
C TRP A 234 24.47 -10.41 9.33
N PRO A 235 25.47 -11.30 9.47
CA PRO A 235 25.85 -12.20 8.37
C PRO A 235 24.66 -12.99 7.81
N LYS A 236 23.78 -13.51 8.69
CA LYS A 236 22.59 -14.26 8.28
C LYS A 236 21.51 -13.37 7.65
N VAL A 237 21.40 -12.12 8.11
CA VAL A 237 20.47 -11.13 7.53
C VAL A 237 20.91 -10.76 6.12
N MET A 238 22.20 -10.44 5.95
CA MET A 238 22.78 -9.99 4.69
C MET A 238 22.77 -11.10 3.62
N GLU A 239 22.88 -12.37 4.01
CA GLU A 239 22.69 -13.53 3.11
C GLU A 239 21.31 -13.58 2.44
N GLN A 240 20.29 -12.97 3.05
CA GLN A 240 18.95 -12.94 2.45
C GLN A 240 18.85 -11.89 1.35
N LEU A 241 19.66 -10.83 1.39
CA LEU A 241 19.43 -9.64 0.59
C LEU A 241 20.17 -9.70 -0.75
N PRO A 242 19.53 -9.29 -1.86
CA PRO A 242 20.22 -9.20 -3.13
C PRO A 242 21.25 -8.06 -3.08
N ARG A 243 22.40 -8.27 -3.74
CA ARG A 243 23.37 -7.19 -3.95
C ARG A 243 22.80 -6.19 -4.96
N THR A 244 22.41 -5.02 -4.48
CA THR A 244 21.85 -3.95 -5.30
C THR A 244 22.94 -2.95 -5.66
N THR A 245 23.32 -2.89 -6.93
CA THR A 245 24.33 -1.91 -7.44
C THR A 245 23.69 -0.79 -8.25
N LYS A 246 22.40 -0.89 -8.58
CA LYS A 246 21.63 0.11 -9.29
C LYS A 246 20.16 0.00 -8.93
N LEU A 247 19.43 1.11 -9.07
CA LEU A 247 17.97 1.12 -8.96
C LEU A 247 17.35 0.58 -10.24
N ASP A 248 16.48 -0.42 -10.12
CA ASP A 248 15.75 -1.04 -11.23
C ASP A 248 14.39 -0.35 -11.43
N PRO A 249 14.11 0.28 -12.59
CA PRO A 249 12.82 0.92 -12.87
C PRO A 249 11.64 -0.08 -12.91
N ASN A 250 11.91 -1.38 -13.13
CA ASN A 250 10.89 -2.42 -13.18
C ASN A 250 10.59 -3.04 -11.81
N ALA A 251 11.44 -2.78 -10.81
CA ALA A 251 11.23 -3.26 -9.45
C ALA A 251 10.45 -2.23 -8.64
N HIS A 252 9.42 -2.69 -7.92
CA HIS A 252 8.59 -1.81 -7.10
C HIS A 252 9.47 -1.03 -6.08
N PRO A 253 9.35 0.31 -5.98
CA PRO A 253 10.24 1.13 -5.14
C PRO A 253 10.27 0.67 -3.68
N LEU A 254 9.12 0.27 -3.14
CA LEU A 254 9.00 -0.29 -1.79
C LEU A 254 10.00 -1.42 -1.52
N VAL A 255 10.20 -2.35 -2.46
CA VAL A 255 11.09 -3.51 -2.28
C VAL A 255 12.54 -3.07 -2.24
N GLN A 256 12.93 -2.19 -3.16
CA GLN A 256 14.30 -1.67 -3.22
C GLN A 256 14.63 -0.83 -1.99
N ALA A 257 13.71 0.04 -1.56
CA ALA A 257 13.82 0.84 -0.35
C ALA A 257 14.04 -0.04 0.90
N ARG A 258 13.25 -1.10 1.07
CA ARG A 258 13.42 -2.04 2.19
C ARG A 258 14.81 -2.65 2.20
N ASN A 259 15.21 -3.21 1.06
CA ASN A 259 16.46 -3.96 0.97
C ASN A 259 17.66 -3.04 1.18
N LEU A 260 17.66 -1.86 0.55
CA LEU A 260 18.70 -0.86 0.73
C LEU A 260 18.75 -0.32 2.16
N GLY A 261 17.61 -0.05 2.79
CA GLY A 261 17.54 0.42 4.18
C GLY A 261 18.11 -0.61 5.17
N ILE A 262 17.81 -1.90 4.99
CA ILE A 262 18.38 -2.97 5.83
C ILE A 262 19.89 -3.08 5.60
N ILE A 263 20.35 -3.01 4.35
CA ILE A 263 21.79 -3.02 4.01
C ILE A 263 22.50 -1.84 4.66
N LEU A 264 21.94 -0.64 4.57
CA LEU A 264 22.48 0.58 5.19
C LEU A 264 22.69 0.38 6.70
N LEU A 265 21.64 -0.05 7.39
CA LEU A 265 21.68 -0.33 8.84
C LEU A 265 22.73 -1.41 9.18
N GLY A 266 22.76 -2.50 8.41
CA GLY A 266 23.70 -3.61 8.64
C GLY A 266 25.16 -3.21 8.44
N LEU A 267 25.45 -2.40 7.42
CA LEU A 267 26.80 -1.88 7.17
C LEU A 267 27.23 -0.90 8.28
N LYS A 268 26.33 -0.03 8.74
CA LYS A 268 26.57 0.88 9.88
C LYS A 268 26.90 0.11 11.16
N GLU A 269 26.12 -0.91 11.51
CA GLU A 269 26.33 -1.64 12.77
C GLU A 269 27.50 -2.61 12.76
N THR A 270 27.88 -3.14 11.59
CA THR A 270 29.01 -4.07 11.48
C THR A 270 30.34 -3.33 11.30
N GLY A 271 30.34 -2.14 10.71
CA GLY A 271 31.56 -1.37 10.43
C GLY A 271 32.52 -2.03 9.43
N VAL A 272 32.08 -3.07 8.71
CA VAL A 272 32.96 -3.94 7.90
C VAL A 272 33.33 -3.31 6.55
N SER A 273 32.51 -2.42 6.00
CA SER A 273 32.80 -1.78 4.71
C SER A 273 32.23 -0.37 4.61
N HIS A 274 33.11 0.63 4.76
CA HIS A 274 32.75 2.04 4.57
C HIS A 274 32.40 2.34 3.09
N GLU A 275 33.14 1.75 2.15
CA GLU A 275 32.86 1.92 0.71
C GLU A 275 31.45 1.44 0.34
N GLN A 276 31.05 0.23 0.76
CA GLN A 276 29.71 -0.29 0.49
C GLN A 276 28.62 0.52 1.21
N HIS A 277 28.94 1.09 2.38
CA HIS A 277 28.03 1.98 3.09
C HIS A 277 27.75 3.22 2.24
N GLU A 278 28.79 3.90 1.76
CA GLU A 278 28.66 5.09 0.92
C GLU A 278 28.01 4.78 -0.44
N GLU A 279 28.31 3.64 -1.06
CA GLU A 279 27.64 3.20 -2.29
C GLU A 279 26.13 3.00 -2.06
N THR A 280 25.76 2.32 -0.97
CA THR A 280 24.35 2.08 -0.61
C THR A 280 23.63 3.39 -0.34
N LYS A 281 24.26 4.27 0.44
CA LYS A 281 23.76 5.60 0.74
C LYS A 281 23.56 6.43 -0.53
N ALA A 282 24.54 6.43 -1.44
CA ALA A 282 24.44 7.14 -2.72
C ALA A 282 23.26 6.62 -3.58
N LEU A 283 23.03 5.30 -3.61
CA LEU A 283 21.86 4.73 -4.29
C LEU A 283 20.54 5.17 -3.66
N ILE A 284 20.46 5.18 -2.32
CA ILE A 284 19.29 5.66 -1.60
C ILE A 284 19.00 7.13 -1.93
N LEU A 285 20.01 7.99 -1.82
CA LEU A 285 19.87 9.42 -2.10
C LEU A 285 19.49 9.68 -3.56
N LYS A 286 20.05 8.91 -4.50
CA LYS A 286 19.63 8.95 -5.90
C LYS A 286 18.13 8.62 -6.04
N GLY A 287 17.67 7.54 -5.39
CA GLY A 287 16.26 7.14 -5.43
C GLY A 287 15.31 8.20 -4.84
N LEU A 288 15.75 8.93 -3.81
CA LEU A 288 14.96 9.99 -3.17
C LEU A 288 14.93 11.29 -3.98
N LYS A 289 16.03 11.63 -4.67
CA LYS A 289 16.19 12.88 -5.45
C LYS A 289 15.67 12.75 -6.90
N GLU A 290 15.75 11.56 -7.48
CA GLU A 290 15.44 11.29 -8.89
C GLU A 290 14.26 10.31 -9.06
N ASP A 291 13.39 10.17 -8.04
CA ASP A 291 12.28 9.20 -8.02
C ASP A 291 11.45 9.18 -9.31
N LYS A 292 11.04 10.35 -9.79
CA LYS A 292 10.22 10.56 -11.00
C LYS A 292 10.93 10.20 -12.30
N ALA A 293 12.25 10.18 -12.30
CA ALA A 293 13.05 9.79 -13.47
C ALA A 293 13.33 8.28 -13.50
N ILE A 294 13.23 7.61 -12.35
CA ILE A 294 13.55 6.18 -12.20
C ILE A 294 12.28 5.35 -12.34
N TRP A 295 11.23 5.65 -11.58
CA TRP A 295 10.03 4.82 -11.55
C TRP A 295 8.86 5.43 -12.33
N PRO A 296 8.00 4.57 -12.93
CA PRO A 296 6.77 5.01 -13.58
C PRO A 296 5.87 5.84 -12.67
N GLN A 297 5.00 6.65 -13.26
CA GLN A 297 4.18 7.63 -12.53
C GLN A 297 3.33 7.01 -11.41
N TRP A 298 2.78 5.82 -11.63
CA TRP A 298 1.93 5.13 -10.67
C TRP A 298 2.67 4.74 -9.36
N CYS A 299 4.00 4.61 -9.40
CA CYS A 299 4.83 4.36 -8.21
C CYS A 299 4.86 5.56 -7.25
N HIS A 300 4.45 6.75 -7.68
CA HIS A 300 4.53 7.99 -6.88
C HIS A 300 3.24 8.27 -6.10
N HIS A 301 2.25 7.38 -6.18
CA HIS A 301 0.95 7.55 -5.52
C HIS A 301 1.01 7.45 -4.00
N GLN A 302 2.01 6.77 -3.43
CA GLN A 302 2.16 6.61 -1.97
C GLN A 302 3.56 6.92 -1.46
N CYS A 303 4.41 7.60 -2.26
CA CYS A 303 5.78 7.93 -1.85
C CYS A 303 6.57 6.67 -1.38
N TYR A 304 6.34 5.52 -2.04
CA TYR A 304 6.74 4.19 -1.54
C TYR A 304 8.21 4.07 -1.16
N PHE A 305 9.10 4.74 -1.91
CA PHE A 305 10.54 4.66 -1.68
C PHE A 305 10.94 5.34 -0.36
N ALA A 306 10.56 6.62 -0.18
CA ALA A 306 10.85 7.36 1.05
C ALA A 306 10.10 6.79 2.25
N PHE A 307 8.82 6.46 2.05
CA PHE A 307 7.97 5.85 3.08
C PHE A 307 8.64 4.63 3.72
N ASN A 308 9.13 3.70 2.91
CA ASN A 308 9.71 2.46 3.43
C ASN A 308 11.17 2.62 3.90
N LEU A 309 11.82 3.75 3.64
CA LEU A 309 13.16 4.06 4.14
C LEU A 309 13.16 4.74 5.51
N ALA A 310 12.07 5.44 5.87
CA ALA A 310 11.98 6.28 7.06
C ALA A 310 12.51 5.59 8.33
N ASP A 311 11.96 4.41 8.66
CA ASP A 311 12.31 3.70 9.89
C ASP A 311 13.78 3.19 9.84
N TRP A 312 14.25 2.75 8.67
CA TRP A 312 15.62 2.26 8.48
C TRP A 312 16.65 3.39 8.57
N ALA A 313 16.36 4.55 8.01
CA ALA A 313 17.23 5.71 8.05
C ALA A 313 17.43 6.20 9.50
N VAL A 314 16.34 6.25 10.27
CA VAL A 314 16.36 6.57 11.70
C VAL A 314 17.20 5.55 12.49
N MET A 315 16.96 4.25 12.32
CA MET A 315 17.77 3.21 12.98
C MET A 315 19.25 3.24 12.55
N ALA A 316 19.52 3.59 11.29
CA ALA A 316 20.88 3.75 10.79
C ALA A 316 21.56 5.02 11.32
N GLU A 317 20.81 5.98 11.88
CA GLU A 317 21.28 7.31 12.30
C GLU A 317 21.92 8.10 11.14
N ASP A 318 21.48 7.85 9.89
CA ASP A 318 22.00 8.56 8.72
C ASP A 318 21.21 9.85 8.47
N LEU A 319 21.70 10.96 9.04
CA LEU A 319 21.01 12.26 9.02
C LEU A 319 20.73 12.77 7.60
N GLU A 320 21.63 12.52 6.63
CA GLU A 320 21.44 12.98 5.25
C GLU A 320 20.31 12.21 4.56
N VAL A 321 20.22 10.90 4.81
CA VAL A 321 19.09 10.09 4.31
C VAL A 321 17.80 10.50 5.02
N ILE A 322 17.83 10.76 6.33
CA ILE A 322 16.66 11.21 7.10
C ILE A 322 16.10 12.54 6.52
N GLU A 323 16.96 13.53 6.26
CA GLU A 323 16.57 14.79 5.62
C GLU A 323 15.93 14.55 4.26
N ALA A 324 16.58 13.78 3.39
CA ALA A 324 16.06 13.49 2.05
C ALA A 324 14.72 12.73 2.07
N VAL A 325 14.52 11.81 3.01
CA VAL A 325 13.24 11.12 3.22
C VAL A 325 12.18 12.11 3.69
N GLN A 326 12.48 12.97 4.66
CA GLN A 326 11.57 13.97 5.19
C GLN A 326 11.10 14.94 4.08
N GLU A 327 12.01 15.45 3.26
CA GLU A 327 11.69 16.32 2.13
C GLU A 327 10.74 15.64 1.14
N ASN A 328 11.00 14.39 0.79
CA ASN A 328 10.17 13.66 -0.17
C ASN A 328 8.75 13.40 0.39
N ILE A 329 8.62 13.02 1.66
CA ILE A 329 7.32 12.83 2.32
C ILE A 329 6.53 14.16 2.40
N LEU A 330 7.19 15.26 2.79
CA LEU A 330 6.54 16.57 2.87
C LEU A 330 6.10 17.07 1.49
N ALA A 331 6.94 16.92 0.47
CA ALA A 331 6.58 17.25 -0.91
C ALA A 331 5.41 16.40 -1.43
N PHE A 332 5.40 15.10 -1.11
CA PHE A 332 4.29 14.22 -1.44
C PHE A 332 2.98 14.73 -0.82
N ARG A 333 2.97 15.07 0.48
CA ARG A 333 1.80 15.59 1.20
C ARG A 333 1.26 16.89 0.63
N GLN A 334 2.11 17.78 0.13
CA GLN A 334 1.68 19.02 -0.53
C GLN A 334 0.91 18.77 -1.84
N THR A 335 1.16 17.64 -2.50
CA THR A 335 0.51 17.27 -3.77
C THR A 335 -0.59 16.23 -3.60
N SER A 336 -0.77 15.66 -2.41
CA SER A 336 -1.80 14.67 -2.12
C SER A 336 -3.14 15.36 -1.87
N ASP A 337 -4.22 14.82 -2.43
CA ASP A 337 -5.56 15.35 -2.21
C ASP A 337 -6.02 15.00 -0.78
N LYS A 338 -6.08 16.01 0.09
CA LYS A 338 -6.46 15.84 1.51
C LYS A 338 -7.82 15.16 1.68
N TYR A 339 -8.72 15.28 0.70
CA TYR A 339 -10.09 14.75 0.77
C TYR A 339 -10.20 13.23 0.56
N GLY A 340 -9.12 12.55 0.13
CA GLY A 340 -9.06 11.09 -0.03
C GLY A 340 -8.01 10.38 0.82
N SER A 341 -7.37 11.09 1.77
CA SER A 341 -6.30 10.54 2.60
C SER A 341 -6.84 9.52 3.60
N ASP A 342 -6.23 8.33 3.65
CA ASP A 342 -6.49 7.32 4.68
C ASP A 342 -5.88 7.83 5.99
N LEU A 343 -6.73 8.12 6.99
CA LEU A 343 -6.30 8.62 8.30
C LEU A 343 -5.18 7.75 8.90
N GLN A 344 -5.21 6.44 8.70
CA GLN A 344 -4.17 5.54 9.22
C GLN A 344 -2.82 5.75 8.53
N MET A 345 -2.84 6.05 7.23
CA MET A 345 -1.61 6.38 6.50
C MET A 345 -1.05 7.73 6.94
N GLU A 346 -1.90 8.72 7.21
CA GLU A 346 -1.44 10.02 7.71
C GLU A 346 -0.82 9.91 9.10
N LEU A 347 -1.44 9.18 10.03
CA LEU A 347 -0.87 8.94 11.37
C LEU A 347 0.50 8.24 11.29
N LEU A 348 0.65 7.29 10.36
CA LEU A 348 1.93 6.60 10.14
C LEU A 348 3.01 7.56 9.59
N LEU A 349 2.65 8.40 8.63
CA LEU A 349 3.56 9.41 8.09
C LEU A 349 3.94 10.44 9.16
N ASP A 350 3.00 10.87 10.00
CA ASP A 350 3.26 11.78 11.11
C ASP A 350 4.23 11.16 12.12
N LEU A 351 4.03 9.89 12.52
CA LEU A 351 4.95 9.22 13.45
C LEU A 351 6.38 9.14 12.88
N ARG A 352 6.52 8.91 11.57
CA ARG A 352 7.82 8.88 10.90
C ARG A 352 8.48 10.24 10.84
N ILE A 353 7.73 11.28 10.45
CA ILE A 353 8.24 12.65 10.42
C ILE A 353 8.60 13.14 11.83
N LEU A 354 7.84 12.74 12.86
CA LEU A 354 8.16 13.01 14.26
C LEU A 354 9.56 12.48 14.61
N TRP A 355 9.85 11.23 14.27
CA TRP A 355 11.18 10.65 14.50
C TRP A 355 12.26 11.31 13.66
N HIS A 356 11.99 11.75 12.44
CA HIS A 356 12.94 12.58 11.68
C HIS A 356 13.24 13.90 12.41
N HIS A 357 12.22 14.60 12.92
CA HIS A 357 12.43 15.83 13.69
C HIS A 357 13.25 15.57 14.98
N ILE A 358 13.00 14.46 15.69
CA ILE A 358 13.81 14.06 16.85
C ILE A 358 15.28 13.89 16.45
N MET A 359 15.55 13.08 15.42
CA MET A 359 16.91 12.76 14.97
C MET A 359 17.67 13.99 14.44
N LEU A 360 16.97 14.92 13.79
CA LEU A 360 17.55 16.15 13.26
C LEU A 360 17.68 17.27 14.31
N GLY A 361 17.35 17.00 15.58
CA GLY A 361 17.44 17.98 16.67
C GLY A 361 16.40 19.11 16.59
N GLN A 362 15.34 18.93 15.79
CA GLN A 362 14.28 19.91 15.55
C GLN A 362 13.21 19.81 16.65
N LYS A 363 13.61 20.14 17.90
CA LYS A 363 12.81 19.89 19.12
C LYS A 363 11.42 20.51 19.11
N GLU A 364 11.26 21.72 18.59
CA GLU A 364 9.96 22.42 18.57
C GLU A 364 8.97 21.73 17.63
N GLN A 365 9.42 21.38 16.42
CA GLN A 365 8.62 20.69 15.42
C GLN A 365 8.25 19.28 15.92
N ALA A 366 9.21 18.56 16.50
CA ALA A 366 8.97 17.26 17.09
C ALA A 366 7.94 17.32 18.22
N SER A 367 8.06 18.28 19.14
CA SER A 367 7.10 18.46 20.24
C SER A 367 5.69 18.79 19.74
N SER A 368 5.56 19.69 18.76
CA SER A 368 4.26 20.02 18.14
C SER A 368 3.61 18.77 17.55
N MET A 369 4.36 18.01 16.74
CA MET A 369 3.85 16.82 16.07
C MET A 369 3.52 15.69 17.04
N TYR A 370 4.31 15.52 18.10
CA TYR A 370 3.99 14.56 19.16
C TYR A 370 2.66 14.89 19.84
N ASN A 371 2.39 16.17 20.15
CA ASN A 371 1.12 16.57 20.77
C ASN A 371 -0.09 16.34 19.85
N GLU A 372 0.09 16.42 18.53
CA GLU A 372 -0.95 16.10 17.55
C GLU A 372 -1.20 14.59 17.45
N LEU A 373 -0.17 13.76 17.63
CA LEU A 373 -0.27 12.31 17.63
C LEU A 373 -0.72 11.71 18.96
N ASP A 374 -0.53 12.41 20.07
CA ASP A 374 -0.83 11.92 21.40
C ASP A 374 -2.31 11.53 21.55
N GLY A 375 -2.57 10.31 22.02
CA GLY A 375 -3.91 9.75 22.13
C GLY A 375 -4.45 9.03 20.89
N HIS A 376 -3.74 9.07 19.75
CA HIS A 376 -4.09 8.24 18.60
C HIS A 376 -3.61 6.79 18.76
N THR A 377 -4.29 5.86 18.08
CA THR A 377 -3.88 4.45 18.00
C THR A 377 -3.70 4.05 16.54
N PHE A 378 -2.70 3.20 16.30
CA PHE A 378 -2.43 2.66 14.98
C PHE A 378 -3.29 1.41 14.75
N HIS A 379 -4.07 1.40 13.68
CA HIS A 379 -4.90 0.28 13.24
C HIS A 379 -4.36 -0.29 11.92
N THR A 380 -3.11 -0.73 11.93
CA THR A 380 -2.39 -1.27 10.76
C THR A 380 -1.84 -2.67 11.06
N MET A 381 -1.24 -3.34 10.07
CA MET A 381 -0.57 -4.63 10.32
C MET A 381 0.67 -4.53 11.20
N GLU A 382 1.24 -3.33 11.32
CA GLU A 382 2.48 -3.06 12.04
C GLU A 382 2.21 -2.37 13.39
N SER A 383 0.95 -2.40 13.88
CA SER A 383 0.54 -1.68 15.09
C SER A 383 1.43 -1.92 16.30
N ARG A 384 2.00 -3.13 16.48
CA ARG A 384 2.89 -3.43 17.62
C ARG A 384 4.25 -2.80 17.44
N THR A 385 4.80 -2.85 16.23
CA THR A 385 6.07 -2.19 15.89
C THR A 385 5.92 -0.67 15.97
N LEU A 386 4.84 -0.09 15.43
CA LEU A 386 4.56 1.34 15.52
C LEU A 386 4.34 1.83 16.95
N ARG A 387 3.76 0.98 17.82
CA ARG A 387 3.65 1.27 19.25
C ARG A 387 5.02 1.46 19.91
N MET A 388 6.04 0.68 19.54
CA MET A 388 7.39 0.87 20.10
C MET A 388 7.93 2.26 19.78
N TRP A 389 7.78 2.71 18.53
CA TRP A 389 8.17 4.06 18.10
C TRP A 389 7.38 5.16 18.82
N MET A 390 6.08 5.00 18.97
CA MET A 390 5.23 6.00 19.65
C MET A 390 5.56 6.10 21.15
N GLU A 391 5.75 4.97 21.83
CA GLU A 391 6.13 4.99 23.26
C GLU A 391 7.56 5.50 23.46
N GLY A 392 8.48 5.25 22.52
CA GLY A 392 9.81 5.87 22.53
C GLY A 392 9.73 7.40 22.43
N ALA A 393 8.89 7.94 21.54
CA ALA A 393 8.66 9.39 21.46
C ALA A 393 7.98 9.95 22.73
N ARG A 394 7.02 9.21 23.30
CA ARG A 394 6.38 9.57 24.57
C ARG A 394 7.39 9.65 25.72
N ALA A 395 8.36 8.74 25.80
CA ALA A 395 9.39 8.78 26.82
C ALA A 395 10.27 10.04 26.75
N ILE A 396 10.50 10.55 25.53
CA ILE A 396 11.21 11.81 25.27
C ILE A 396 10.37 13.02 25.71
N PHE A 397 9.13 13.13 25.22
CA PHE A 397 8.30 14.34 25.39
C PHE A 397 7.44 14.39 26.66
N ARG A 398 7.27 13.27 27.37
CA ARG A 398 6.52 13.21 28.64
C ARG A 398 7.41 12.68 29.78
N PRO A 399 8.31 13.50 30.35
CA PRO A 399 9.20 13.06 31.43
C PRO A 399 8.48 12.42 32.62
N GLY A 400 7.29 12.94 32.98
CA GLY A 400 6.46 12.38 34.05
C GLY A 400 5.81 11.02 33.76
N ALA A 401 5.85 10.55 32.51
CA ALA A 401 5.35 9.25 32.08
C ALA A 401 6.46 8.35 31.48
N ARG A 402 7.73 8.76 31.63
CA ARG A 402 8.88 8.13 30.96
C ARG A 402 9.01 6.65 31.29
N GLU A 403 9.00 6.28 32.56
CA GLU A 403 9.12 4.87 32.98
C GLU A 403 7.97 4.00 32.45
N LEU A 404 6.74 4.52 32.48
CA LEU A 404 5.58 3.83 31.92
C LEU A 404 5.74 3.63 30.42
N ALA A 405 6.14 4.68 29.69
CA ALA A 405 6.33 4.61 28.24
C ALA A 405 7.41 3.58 27.86
N LEU A 406 8.56 3.56 28.54
CA LEU A 406 9.60 2.55 28.33
C LEU A 406 9.11 1.14 28.67
N GLY A 407 8.29 1.00 29.72
CA GLY A 407 7.63 -0.27 30.07
C GLY A 407 6.65 -0.76 29.00
N GLU A 408 5.84 0.13 28.44
CA GLU A 408 4.89 -0.16 27.35
C GLU A 408 5.60 -0.50 26.04
N MET A 409 6.72 0.17 25.76
CA MET A 409 7.60 -0.14 24.64
C MET A 409 8.19 -1.57 24.78
N MET A 410 8.68 -1.93 25.97
CA MET A 410 9.15 -3.28 26.25
C MET A 410 8.02 -4.31 26.18
N HIS A 411 6.82 -3.97 26.65
CA HIS A 411 5.66 -4.84 26.52
C HIS A 411 5.31 -5.13 25.05
N ALA A 412 5.33 -4.11 24.18
CA ALA A 412 5.11 -4.28 22.75
C ALA A 412 6.18 -5.20 22.12
N SER A 413 7.44 -5.09 22.54
CA SER A 413 8.53 -5.96 22.06
C SER A 413 8.38 -7.42 22.48
N ILE A 414 7.87 -7.67 23.69
CA ILE A 414 7.56 -9.02 24.18
C ILE A 414 6.43 -9.65 23.35
N LEU A 415 5.37 -8.88 23.05
CA LEU A 415 4.23 -9.35 22.26
C LEU A 415 4.59 -9.71 20.82
N SER A 416 5.52 -8.98 20.20
CA SER A 416 6.02 -9.26 18.85
C SER A 416 7.22 -10.21 18.83
N ARG A 417 7.91 -10.38 19.96
CA ARG A 417 9.22 -11.02 20.09
C ARG A 417 10.31 -10.32 19.27
N TYR A 418 10.22 -9.00 19.13
CA TYR A 418 11.16 -8.18 18.34
C TYR A 418 12.14 -7.43 19.23
N SER A 419 13.02 -8.17 19.90
CA SER A 419 14.07 -7.58 20.75
C SER A 419 15.03 -6.70 19.96
N GLY A 420 15.38 -7.05 18.72
CA GLY A 420 16.31 -6.26 17.91
C GLY A 420 15.76 -4.88 17.52
N PHE A 421 14.46 -4.75 17.28
CA PHE A 421 13.84 -3.43 17.10
C PHE A 421 13.75 -2.67 18.41
N TYR A 422 13.35 -3.35 19.49
CA TYR A 422 13.34 -2.74 20.83
C TYR A 422 14.71 -2.15 21.19
N ASP A 423 15.79 -2.93 21.09
CA ASP A 423 17.13 -2.50 21.49
C ASP A 423 17.57 -1.23 20.73
N ARG A 424 17.31 -1.18 19.41
CA ARG A 424 17.64 -0.04 18.55
C ARG A 424 16.82 1.20 18.89
N ILE A 425 15.49 1.06 18.91
CA ILE A 425 14.60 2.18 19.20
C ILE A 425 14.83 2.67 20.64
N HIS A 426 15.06 1.76 21.58
CA HIS A 426 15.31 2.11 22.98
C HIS A 426 16.63 2.86 23.14
N SER A 427 17.68 2.40 22.47
CA SER A 427 18.96 3.11 22.41
C SER A 427 18.78 4.54 21.86
N LEU A 428 18.06 4.69 20.75
CA LEU A 428 17.75 6.01 20.19
C LEU A 428 16.95 6.88 21.18
N THR A 429 15.92 6.32 21.81
CA THR A 429 15.13 7.02 22.83
C THR A 429 16.04 7.54 23.95
N LEU A 430 16.94 6.70 24.48
CA LEU A 430 17.84 7.09 25.57
C LEU A 430 18.81 8.22 25.17
N GLN A 431 19.28 8.25 23.92
CA GLN A 431 20.16 9.31 23.40
C GLN A 431 19.47 10.68 23.36
N HIS A 432 18.14 10.70 23.28
CA HIS A 432 17.32 11.91 23.18
C HIS A 432 16.55 12.24 24.46
N LEU A 433 16.80 11.53 25.56
CA LEU A 433 16.29 11.95 26.86
C LEU A 433 17.09 13.17 27.33
N ASP A 434 16.38 14.28 27.61
CA ASP A 434 16.94 15.43 28.32
C ASP A 434 17.39 15.07 29.75
#